data_AF-A0A534E0L5-F1
#
_entry.id   AF-A0A534E0L5-F1
#
_cell.length_a   1.000
_cell.length_b   1.000
_cell.length_c   1.000
_cell.angle_alpha   90.00
_cell.angle_beta   90.00
_cell.angle_gamma   90.00
#
_symmetry.space_group_name_H-M   'P 1'
#
loop_
_entity.id
_entity.type
_entity.pdbx_description
1 polymer ?
#
loop_
_entity_poly.entity_id
_entity_poly.type
_entity_poly.pdbx_seq_one_letter_code
_entity_poly.pdbx_strand_id
1 'polypeptide(L)'
;MSDAGNRLRRVCAAPGALRRILCLLAGTALAAPAVRAGGFDFAALLTLVRSQDIGSVEELLAALPAPQRTRYALMFESRSLQGATPENPRVILFGPDARLILTFNGSPAQRGFRVVETMEFDDGEKEFRLRELVFPDPAAGAAQVQVSEVNPPHCARCHGAPPRPVWDSFPLWPGAYGERYGARLSTRERTGLATFLARQPTHARYRQLLAVQRFADPGTFRPGARKQYAAVAQEPPNAELGIALASLQSQSIARELARQPAFASYQYALLGVADASCGGLAEFYPRSLWSEARAALERFARDTAAANAREAQLKSARAADGGLPRTARAASSDDALVRLRFVAESALGVDTRGWTLALEKGTYDFTLPPPAAQPLREGLLAEVAARDASVQDLSRYSTSSDGDHYCSYLKRRSRAALGASKEELSALGSEVAEAPSTAPGGPTAAPRAPATSPGPAGRPAALQLCINCHETGVAPPLPFSDPAELARQLRLRPAAHGTLLDEIRFRLSAAAGTQHMPLGLNLSQADRETLERYFSALATAEN
;
A
#
# COMPACT_ATOMS: atom_id res chain seq x y z
N MET A 1 26.92 51.57 -30.21
CA MET A 1 27.38 52.52 -31.26
C MET A 1 26.41 52.35 -32.43
N SER A 2 25.31 53.10 -32.39
CA SER A 2 25.09 54.32 -33.22
C SER A 2 24.69 53.89 -34.63
N ASP A 3 23.41 53.70 -34.95
CA ASP A 3 22.31 54.66 -35.09
C ASP A 3 22.45 55.65 -36.27
N ALA A 4 21.32 55.78 -36.96
CA ALA A 4 20.83 56.91 -37.75
C ALA A 4 21.21 57.08 -39.23
N GLY A 5 20.14 57.28 -40.02
CA GLY A 5 20.14 57.93 -41.35
C GLY A 5 19.02 57.38 -42.23
N ASN A 6 17.74 57.53 -41.92
CA ASN A 6 16.91 58.75 -41.94
C ASN A 6 16.83 59.45 -43.32
N ARG A 7 15.56 59.67 -43.72
CA ARG A 7 15.02 60.69 -44.63
C ARG A 7 14.85 60.31 -46.11
N LEU A 8 13.74 60.64 -46.80
CA LEU A 8 12.44 61.25 -46.46
C LEU A 8 11.54 61.15 -47.72
N ARG A 9 10.25 60.80 -47.52
CA ARG A 9 9.02 61.41 -48.09
C ARG A 9 8.72 61.35 -49.62
N ARG A 10 7.46 61.45 -50.09
CA ARG A 10 6.05 61.37 -49.60
C ARG A 10 5.17 61.43 -50.87
N VAL A 11 4.16 60.56 -51.02
CA VAL A 11 2.71 60.76 -50.74
C VAL A 11 1.96 61.70 -51.69
N CYS A 12 0.88 61.17 -52.29
CA CYS A 12 -0.52 61.67 -52.30
C CYS A 12 -1.33 60.77 -53.26
N ALA A 13 -2.60 60.42 -53.11
CA ALA A 13 -3.62 60.52 -52.06
C ALA A 13 -4.81 59.59 -52.45
N ALA A 14 -5.59 59.13 -51.46
CA ALA A 14 -6.85 58.34 -51.58
C ALA A 14 -8.06 59.28 -51.97
N PRO A 15 -9.38 58.91 -52.01
CA PRO A 15 -10.11 57.87 -51.21
C PRO A 15 -11.42 57.22 -51.77
N GLY A 16 -11.97 56.26 -50.99
CA GLY A 16 -13.41 55.90 -50.86
C GLY A 16 -13.89 54.63 -51.60
N ALA A 17 -14.74 53.71 -51.10
CA ALA A 17 -15.45 53.54 -49.82
C ALA A 17 -16.04 52.10 -49.71
N LEU A 18 -16.23 51.62 -48.47
CA LEU A 18 -17.25 50.66 -47.96
C LEU A 18 -17.62 49.36 -48.72
N ARG A 19 -17.40 48.18 -48.09
CA ARG A 19 -18.47 47.37 -47.43
C ARG A 19 -17.94 46.08 -46.79
N ARG A 20 -18.53 45.79 -45.62
CA ARG A 20 -18.38 44.61 -44.74
C ARG A 20 -18.85 43.32 -45.43
N ILE A 21 -18.23 42.18 -45.11
CA ILE A 21 -18.87 40.94 -44.64
C ILE A 21 -17.79 40.07 -43.97
N LEU A 22 -18.04 39.74 -42.70
CA LEU A 22 -17.22 38.91 -41.83
C LEU A 22 -17.85 37.52 -41.85
N CYS A 23 -17.19 36.52 -42.45
CA CYS A 23 -17.55 35.10 -42.30
C CYS A 23 -16.52 34.43 -41.40
N LEU A 24 -16.80 34.44 -40.10
CA LEU A 24 -16.20 33.53 -39.11
C LEU A 24 -16.77 32.13 -39.37
N LEU A 25 -16.03 31.29 -40.08
CA LEU A 25 -16.27 29.86 -40.08
C LEU A 25 -15.69 29.27 -38.79
N ALA A 26 -16.60 28.82 -37.94
CA ALA A 26 -16.35 28.07 -36.74
C ALA A 26 -15.57 26.78 -37.07
N GLY A 27 -14.28 26.77 -36.75
CA GLY A 27 -13.54 25.54 -36.57
C GLY A 27 -14.03 24.87 -35.29
N THR A 28 -15.00 23.96 -35.42
CA THR A 28 -15.30 22.97 -34.38
C THR A 28 -14.08 22.06 -34.29
N ALA A 29 -13.14 22.43 -33.43
CA ALA A 29 -12.14 21.52 -32.91
C ALA A 29 -12.90 20.36 -32.26
N LEU A 30 -12.92 19.21 -32.93
CA LEU A 30 -13.15 17.92 -32.29
C LEU A 30 -12.09 17.82 -31.20
N ALA A 31 -12.46 18.18 -29.98
CA ALA A 31 -11.71 17.85 -28.80
C ALA A 31 -11.68 16.32 -28.74
N ALA A 32 -10.58 15.74 -29.25
CA ALA A 32 -10.20 14.40 -28.88
C ALA A 32 -10.23 14.36 -27.34
N PRO A 33 -10.87 13.36 -26.72
CA PRO A 33 -10.81 13.23 -25.28
C PRO A 33 -9.33 13.21 -24.92
N ALA A 34 -8.94 14.03 -23.96
CA ALA A 34 -7.59 14.00 -23.41
C ALA A 34 -7.27 12.54 -23.07
N VAL A 35 -6.43 11.92 -23.91
CA VAL A 35 -5.88 10.60 -23.64
C VAL A 35 -5.08 10.80 -22.37
N ARG A 36 -5.67 10.41 -21.23
CA ARG A 36 -4.91 10.15 -20.02
C ARG A 36 -3.70 9.35 -20.48
N ALA A 37 -2.50 9.73 -20.07
CA ALA A 37 -1.28 8.96 -20.33
C ALA A 37 -1.54 7.51 -19.91
N GLY A 38 -1.95 6.68 -20.87
CA GLY A 38 -2.70 5.46 -20.60
C GLY A 38 -1.71 4.35 -20.37
N GLY A 39 -1.79 3.70 -19.21
CA GLY A 39 -1.11 2.43 -18.98
C GLY A 39 -1.52 1.37 -20.02
N PHE A 40 -0.75 0.30 -20.11
CA PHE A 40 -1.06 -0.83 -20.99
C PHE A 40 -2.15 -1.70 -20.34
N ASP A 41 -3.39 -1.56 -20.81
CA ASP A 41 -4.61 -2.24 -20.32
C ASP A 41 -5.04 -3.42 -21.23
N PHE A 42 -6.17 -4.07 -20.93
CA PHE A 42 -6.63 -5.21 -21.73
C PHE A 42 -7.04 -4.82 -23.15
N ALA A 43 -7.57 -3.61 -23.35
CA ALA A 43 -7.92 -3.12 -24.68
C ALA A 43 -6.66 -2.89 -25.55
N ALA A 44 -5.60 -2.35 -24.96
CA ALA A 44 -4.29 -2.22 -25.59
C ALA A 44 -3.69 -3.60 -25.91
N LEU A 45 -3.81 -4.58 -25.01
CA LEU A 45 -3.41 -5.96 -25.24
C LEU A 45 -4.14 -6.58 -26.44
N LEU A 46 -5.45 -6.44 -26.54
CA LEU A 46 -6.22 -6.96 -27.68
C LEU A 46 -5.86 -6.25 -28.99
N THR A 47 -5.61 -4.93 -28.93
CA THR A 47 -5.16 -4.16 -30.09
C THR A 47 -3.79 -4.65 -30.57
N LEU A 48 -2.87 -4.92 -29.66
CA LEU A 48 -1.56 -5.52 -29.95
C LEU A 48 -1.70 -6.88 -30.65
N VAL A 49 -2.51 -7.79 -30.08
CA VAL A 49 -2.75 -9.13 -30.65
C VAL A 49 -3.28 -9.05 -32.08
N ARG A 50 -4.26 -8.17 -32.33
CA ARG A 50 -4.90 -8.05 -33.66
C ARG A 50 -4.01 -7.35 -34.68
N SER A 51 -3.36 -6.24 -34.28
CA SER A 51 -2.57 -5.41 -35.20
C SER A 51 -1.28 -6.07 -35.68
N GLN A 52 -0.75 -7.02 -34.90
CA GLN A 52 0.45 -7.78 -35.25
C GLN A 52 0.16 -9.23 -35.63
N ASP A 53 -1.12 -9.60 -35.78
CA ASP A 53 -1.57 -10.96 -36.13
C ASP A 53 -0.92 -12.04 -35.25
N ILE A 54 -0.92 -11.80 -33.92
CA ILE A 54 -0.24 -12.66 -32.95
C ILE A 54 -1.00 -13.97 -32.81
N GLY A 55 -0.38 -15.08 -33.23
CA GLY A 55 -0.98 -16.42 -33.27
C GLY A 55 -0.52 -17.36 -32.15
N SER A 56 0.47 -16.97 -31.35
CA SER A 56 1.01 -17.79 -30.26
C SER A 56 1.33 -17.01 -28.99
N VAL A 57 1.47 -17.74 -27.88
CA VAL A 57 1.92 -17.16 -26.60
C VAL A 57 3.34 -16.60 -26.75
N GLU A 58 4.21 -17.30 -27.48
CA GLU A 58 5.59 -16.91 -27.75
C GLU A 58 5.68 -15.56 -28.48
N GLU A 59 4.86 -15.37 -29.52
CA GLU A 59 4.76 -14.10 -30.24
C GLU A 59 4.19 -13.00 -29.36
N LEU A 60 3.15 -13.30 -28.56
CA LEU A 60 2.60 -12.34 -27.61
C LEU A 60 3.70 -11.86 -26.65
N LEU A 61 4.43 -12.78 -26.03
CA LEU A 61 5.49 -12.45 -25.08
C LEU A 61 6.63 -11.67 -25.73
N ALA A 62 6.94 -11.89 -27.01
CA ALA A 62 7.93 -11.08 -27.72
C ALA A 62 7.42 -9.65 -27.99
N ALA A 63 6.12 -9.50 -28.28
CA ALA A 63 5.48 -8.23 -28.63
C ALA A 63 5.14 -7.36 -27.40
N LEU A 64 5.05 -7.94 -26.20
CA LEU A 64 4.70 -7.19 -24.99
C LEU A 64 5.69 -6.02 -24.73
N PRO A 65 5.19 -4.86 -24.27
CA PRO A 65 6.06 -3.75 -23.89
C PRO A 65 7.04 -4.15 -22.78
N ALA A 66 8.22 -3.53 -22.78
CA ALA A 66 9.26 -3.86 -21.79
C ALA A 66 8.79 -3.77 -20.32
N PRO A 67 8.00 -2.76 -19.89
CA PRO A 67 7.52 -2.68 -18.51
C PRO A 67 6.66 -3.88 -18.06
N GLN A 68 6.02 -4.59 -18.99
CA GLN A 68 5.20 -5.78 -18.73
C GLN A 68 6.07 -7.04 -18.62
N ARG A 69 7.33 -6.98 -19.04
CA ARG A 69 8.27 -8.13 -19.05
C ARG A 69 9.35 -8.05 -18.00
N THR A 70 9.46 -6.95 -17.25
CA THR A 70 10.49 -6.72 -16.23
C THR A 70 10.06 -7.08 -14.82
N ARG A 71 8.75 -7.12 -14.55
CA ARG A 71 8.17 -7.35 -13.22
C ARG A 71 7.30 -8.60 -13.26
N TYR A 72 7.75 -9.64 -12.55
CA TYR A 72 7.04 -10.90 -12.50
C TYR A 72 7.39 -11.73 -11.28
N ALA A 73 6.44 -12.57 -10.85
CA ALA A 73 6.65 -13.63 -9.89
C ALA A 73 6.72 -14.99 -10.61
N LEU A 74 7.42 -15.95 -10.01
CA LEU A 74 7.61 -17.28 -10.56
C LEU A 74 7.04 -18.32 -9.58
N MET A 75 6.04 -19.07 -10.03
CA MET A 75 5.42 -20.17 -9.29
C MET A 75 6.02 -21.49 -9.73
N PHE A 76 6.77 -22.18 -8.87
CA PHE A 76 7.24 -23.54 -9.13
C PHE A 76 6.17 -24.60 -8.87
N GLU A 77 5.15 -24.27 -8.07
CA GLU A 77 4.00 -25.13 -7.77
C GLU A 77 2.72 -24.28 -7.82
N SER A 78 2.01 -24.36 -8.95
CA SER A 78 0.79 -23.57 -9.20
C SER A 78 -0.46 -24.33 -8.77
N ARG A 79 -1.41 -23.60 -8.18
CA ARG A 79 -2.76 -24.07 -7.83
C ARG A 79 -3.85 -23.46 -8.72
N SER A 80 -3.44 -22.77 -9.79
CA SER A 80 -4.35 -22.25 -10.83
C SER A 80 -4.67 -23.31 -11.89
N LEU A 81 -5.35 -22.90 -12.96
CA LEU A 81 -5.65 -23.76 -14.11
C LEU A 81 -4.39 -24.08 -14.92
N GLN A 82 -3.43 -23.15 -14.95
CA GLN A 82 -2.09 -23.35 -15.48
C GLN A 82 -1.19 -24.18 -14.54
N GLY A 83 -0.60 -25.24 -15.11
CA GLY A 83 0.39 -26.07 -14.41
C GLY A 83 1.76 -25.39 -14.28
N ALA A 84 2.55 -25.85 -13.31
CA ALA A 84 3.93 -25.43 -13.07
C ALA A 84 4.80 -26.60 -12.57
N THR A 85 6.10 -26.54 -12.85
CA THR A 85 7.13 -27.36 -12.18
C THR A 85 8.29 -26.46 -11.76
N PRO A 86 9.22 -26.92 -10.92
CA PRO A 86 10.40 -26.12 -10.58
C PRO A 86 11.18 -25.63 -11.80
N GLU A 87 11.39 -26.49 -12.79
CA GLU A 87 12.18 -26.17 -13.98
C GLU A 87 11.36 -25.41 -15.04
N ASN A 88 10.04 -25.49 -14.96
CA ASN A 88 9.09 -24.81 -15.84
C ASN A 88 8.03 -24.07 -14.99
N PRO A 89 8.41 -22.97 -14.31
CA PRO A 89 7.48 -22.26 -13.44
C PRO A 89 6.36 -21.59 -14.23
N ARG A 90 5.19 -21.42 -13.60
CA ARG A 90 4.19 -20.47 -14.09
C ARG A 90 4.70 -19.06 -13.79
N VAL A 91 4.64 -18.19 -14.78
CA VAL A 91 5.07 -16.80 -14.70
C VAL A 91 3.84 -15.93 -14.52
N ILE A 92 3.92 -14.99 -13.58
CA ILE A 92 2.88 -13.98 -13.34
C ILE A 92 3.51 -12.63 -13.64
N LEU A 93 3.28 -12.12 -14.85
CA LEU A 93 3.69 -10.79 -15.26
C LEU A 93 2.73 -9.78 -14.65
N PHE A 94 3.26 -8.78 -13.93
CA PHE A 94 2.45 -7.70 -13.39
C PHE A 94 3.08 -6.38 -13.82
N GLY A 95 2.33 -5.55 -14.55
CA GLY A 95 2.81 -4.23 -14.97
C GLY A 95 3.23 -3.36 -13.77
N PRO A 96 3.73 -2.13 -14.00
CA PRO A 96 4.27 -1.29 -12.93
C PRO A 96 3.34 -1.01 -11.73
N ASP A 97 2.04 -1.13 -11.93
CA ASP A 97 0.98 -0.89 -10.95
C ASP A 97 0.08 -2.12 -10.75
N ALA A 98 0.45 -3.28 -11.32
CA ALA A 98 -0.34 -4.51 -11.34
C ALA A 98 -1.77 -4.36 -11.89
N ARG A 99 -2.10 -3.27 -12.60
CA ARG A 99 -3.43 -3.04 -13.18
C ARG A 99 -3.79 -4.02 -14.28
N LEU A 100 -2.77 -4.52 -14.97
CA LEU A 100 -2.89 -5.63 -15.88
C LEU A 100 -1.87 -6.70 -15.50
N ILE A 101 -2.38 -7.90 -15.22
CA ILE A 101 -1.61 -9.11 -14.96
C ILE A 101 -1.83 -10.10 -16.10
N LEU A 102 -0.74 -10.70 -16.58
CA LEU A 102 -0.77 -11.80 -17.55
C LEU A 102 -0.06 -12.99 -16.94
N THR A 103 -0.58 -14.20 -17.16
CA THR A 103 0.07 -15.41 -16.69
C THR A 103 0.21 -16.46 -17.78
N PHE A 104 1.34 -17.17 -17.77
CA PHE A 104 1.66 -18.24 -18.72
C PHE A 104 2.60 -19.26 -18.07
N ASN A 105 2.70 -20.44 -18.67
CA ASN A 105 3.69 -21.46 -18.29
C ASN A 105 4.60 -21.82 -19.47
N GLY A 106 5.70 -22.54 -19.22
CA GLY A 106 6.75 -22.74 -20.23
C GLY A 106 6.70 -24.05 -21.00
N SER A 107 6.05 -25.10 -20.49
CA SER A 107 6.18 -26.44 -21.07
C SER A 107 4.91 -26.90 -21.77
N PRO A 108 5.00 -27.46 -23.00
CA PRO A 108 3.87 -28.08 -23.70
C PRO A 108 3.17 -29.20 -22.91
N ALA A 109 3.89 -29.84 -21.97
CA ALA A 109 3.33 -30.88 -21.11
C ALA A 109 2.45 -30.33 -19.98
N GLN A 110 2.45 -29.01 -19.75
CA GLN A 110 1.66 -28.38 -18.69
C GLN A 110 0.26 -28.01 -19.19
N ARG A 111 -0.75 -28.25 -18.34
CA ARG A 111 -2.10 -27.73 -18.59
C ARG A 111 -2.06 -26.21 -18.77
N GLY A 112 -2.86 -25.70 -19.70
CA GLY A 112 -2.93 -24.27 -20.00
C GLY A 112 -1.77 -23.75 -20.86
N PHE A 113 -0.97 -24.62 -21.50
CA PHE A 113 0.16 -24.19 -22.34
C PHE A 113 -0.22 -23.17 -23.41
N ARG A 114 -1.40 -23.27 -24.02
CA ARG A 114 -1.84 -22.33 -25.06
C ARG A 114 -2.71 -21.18 -24.54
N VAL A 115 -2.79 -21.01 -23.23
CA VAL A 115 -3.66 -20.03 -22.59
C VAL A 115 -2.82 -18.95 -21.92
N VAL A 116 -3.21 -17.70 -22.10
CA VAL A 116 -2.80 -16.59 -21.23
C VAL A 116 -3.99 -16.18 -20.38
N GLU A 117 -3.89 -16.37 -19.07
CA GLU A 117 -4.88 -15.86 -18.13
C GLU A 117 -4.57 -14.38 -17.85
N THR A 118 -5.59 -13.53 -17.80
CA THR A 118 -5.47 -12.09 -17.55
C THR A 118 -6.33 -11.64 -16.38
N MET A 119 -5.81 -10.69 -15.61
CA MET A 119 -6.56 -9.95 -14.60
C MET A 119 -6.32 -8.46 -14.81
N GLU A 120 -7.39 -7.72 -15.06
CA GLU A 120 -7.41 -6.27 -15.25
C GLU A 120 -8.12 -5.62 -14.07
N PHE A 121 -7.63 -4.48 -13.60
CA PHE A 121 -8.36 -3.63 -12.66
C PHE A 121 -9.00 -2.47 -13.39
N ASP A 122 -10.33 -2.40 -13.39
CA ASP A 122 -11.09 -1.30 -13.95
C ASP A 122 -11.04 -0.09 -13.02
N ASP A 123 -10.41 1.00 -13.46
CA ASP A 123 -10.28 2.21 -12.66
C ASP A 123 -11.57 3.01 -12.46
N GLY A 124 -12.58 2.84 -13.31
CA GLY A 124 -13.87 3.52 -13.17
C GLY A 124 -14.73 2.88 -12.10
N GLU A 125 -14.85 1.56 -12.16
CA GLU A 125 -15.68 0.75 -11.28
C GLU A 125 -14.94 0.27 -10.04
N LYS A 126 -13.61 0.36 -10.00
CA LYS A 126 -12.72 -0.22 -8.97
C LYS A 126 -12.94 -1.72 -8.80
N GLU A 127 -13.02 -2.44 -9.90
CA GLU A 127 -13.34 -3.86 -9.95
C GLU A 127 -12.31 -4.66 -10.74
N PHE A 128 -12.08 -5.90 -10.34
CA PHE A 128 -11.25 -6.82 -11.10
C PHE A 128 -12.05 -7.51 -12.21
N ARG A 129 -11.41 -7.68 -13.36
CA ARG A 129 -11.95 -8.37 -14.54
C ARG A 129 -10.99 -9.45 -14.98
N LEU A 130 -11.49 -10.68 -15.02
CA LEU A 130 -10.74 -11.87 -15.39
C LEU A 130 -11.12 -12.30 -16.80
N ARG A 131 -10.13 -12.59 -17.64
CA ARG A 131 -10.33 -13.13 -19.00
C ARG A 131 -9.22 -14.08 -19.38
N GLU A 132 -9.47 -14.94 -20.35
CA GLU A 132 -8.47 -15.82 -20.95
C GLU A 132 -8.30 -15.52 -22.43
N LEU A 133 -7.05 -15.59 -22.90
CA LEU A 133 -6.69 -15.62 -24.31
C LEU A 133 -6.24 -17.03 -24.66
N VAL A 134 -7.00 -17.72 -25.50
CA VAL A 134 -6.69 -19.08 -25.96
C VAL A 134 -6.13 -19.00 -27.38
N PHE A 135 -4.83 -19.27 -27.50
CA PHE A 135 -4.13 -19.25 -28.78
C PHE A 135 -4.42 -20.52 -29.58
N PRO A 136 -4.56 -20.45 -30.92
CA PRO A 136 -4.91 -21.59 -31.76
C PRO A 136 -3.90 -22.74 -31.71
N ASP A 137 -4.35 -23.94 -32.07
CA ASP A 137 -3.46 -25.07 -32.31
C ASP A 137 -3.06 -25.01 -33.78
N PRO A 138 -1.77 -24.95 -34.11
CA PRO A 138 -1.35 -25.11 -35.50
C PRO A 138 -1.92 -26.39 -36.13
N ALA A 139 -2.13 -27.45 -35.34
CA ALA A 139 -2.67 -28.72 -35.82
C ALA A 139 -4.22 -28.78 -35.91
N ALA A 140 -4.94 -27.88 -35.24
CA ALA A 140 -6.42 -27.93 -35.14
C ALA A 140 -7.13 -26.97 -36.10
N GLY A 141 -6.40 -26.22 -36.93
CA GLY A 141 -6.95 -25.36 -37.98
C GLY A 141 -7.72 -24.13 -37.49
N ALA A 142 -7.70 -23.82 -36.19
CA ALA A 142 -8.21 -22.56 -35.67
C ALA A 142 -7.28 -21.42 -36.12
N ALA A 143 -7.83 -20.37 -36.73
CA ALA A 143 -7.02 -19.29 -37.29
C ALA A 143 -6.80 -18.11 -36.35
N GLN A 144 -7.59 -17.97 -35.28
CA GLN A 144 -7.61 -16.75 -34.45
C GLN A 144 -7.60 -17.05 -32.95
N VAL A 145 -7.01 -16.12 -32.20
CA VAL A 145 -7.01 -16.13 -30.72
C VAL A 145 -8.44 -15.96 -30.22
N GLN A 146 -8.87 -16.87 -29.35
CA GLN A 146 -10.18 -16.79 -28.70
C GLN A 146 -10.06 -16.02 -27.38
N VAL A 147 -11.04 -15.15 -27.12
CA VAL A 147 -11.12 -14.37 -25.88
C VAL A 147 -12.36 -14.82 -25.12
N SER A 148 -12.21 -15.18 -23.84
CA SER A 148 -13.35 -15.55 -22.99
C SER A 148 -14.28 -14.35 -22.75
N GLU A 149 -15.50 -14.62 -22.26
CA GLU A 149 -16.28 -13.59 -21.58
C GLU A 149 -15.54 -13.01 -20.36
N VAL A 150 -16.05 -11.88 -19.85
CA VAL A 150 -15.54 -11.27 -18.62
C VAL A 150 -15.99 -12.12 -17.42
N ASN A 151 -15.05 -12.45 -16.53
CA ASN A 151 -15.29 -13.21 -15.31
C ASN A 151 -15.99 -14.56 -15.57
N PRO A 152 -15.40 -15.43 -16.40
CA PRO A 152 -16.04 -16.69 -16.74
C PRO A 152 -16.19 -17.58 -15.48
N PRO A 153 -17.19 -18.46 -15.40
CA PRO A 153 -17.53 -19.19 -14.17
C PRO A 153 -16.38 -20.00 -13.55
N HIS A 154 -15.47 -20.53 -14.37
CA HIS A 154 -14.30 -21.26 -13.87
C HIS A 154 -13.30 -20.37 -13.14
N CYS A 155 -13.16 -19.10 -13.52
CA CYS A 155 -12.35 -18.12 -12.79
C CYS A 155 -13.01 -17.76 -11.45
N ALA A 156 -14.34 -17.56 -11.44
CA ALA A 156 -15.10 -17.22 -10.23
C ALA A 156 -15.03 -18.31 -9.14
N ARG A 157 -14.73 -19.57 -9.50
CA ARG A 157 -14.52 -20.65 -8.53
C ARG A 157 -13.42 -20.33 -7.52
N CYS A 158 -12.33 -19.71 -7.96
CA CYS A 158 -11.22 -19.30 -7.11
C CYS A 158 -11.36 -17.84 -6.67
N HIS A 159 -11.69 -16.94 -7.60
CA HIS A 159 -11.67 -15.51 -7.38
C HIS A 159 -12.96 -14.94 -6.76
N GLY A 160 -14.04 -15.71 -6.69
CA GLY A 160 -15.31 -15.25 -6.12
C GLY A 160 -16.11 -14.32 -7.03
N ALA A 161 -17.19 -13.78 -6.47
CA ALA A 161 -18.06 -12.78 -7.08
C ALA A 161 -18.47 -11.78 -5.97
N PRO A 162 -18.03 -10.51 -6.02
CA PRO A 162 -17.17 -9.92 -7.05
C PRO A 162 -15.77 -10.57 -7.11
N PRO A 163 -15.08 -10.55 -8.27
CA PRO A 163 -13.75 -11.12 -8.39
C PRO A 163 -12.73 -10.37 -7.53
N ARG A 164 -11.86 -11.12 -6.85
CA ARG A 164 -10.71 -10.61 -6.09
C ARG A 164 -9.40 -11.23 -6.59
N PRO A 165 -8.25 -10.57 -6.43
CA PRO A 165 -6.95 -11.21 -6.60
C PRO A 165 -6.72 -12.31 -5.55
N VAL A 166 -6.08 -13.39 -5.97
CA VAL A 166 -5.66 -14.50 -5.11
C VAL A 166 -4.15 -14.65 -5.24
N TRP A 167 -3.43 -14.28 -4.18
CA TRP A 167 -1.96 -14.30 -4.16
C TRP A 167 -1.36 -14.96 -2.90
N ASP A 168 -2.16 -15.20 -1.86
CA ASP A 168 -1.72 -15.40 -0.48
C ASP A 168 -1.18 -14.12 0.18
N SER A 169 -1.27 -14.09 1.50
CA SER A 169 -0.87 -12.97 2.36
C SER A 169 0.61 -13.05 2.79
N PHE A 170 1.14 -11.98 3.38
CA PHE A 170 2.47 -12.02 3.99
C PHE A 170 2.53 -13.01 5.18
N PRO A 171 3.71 -13.51 5.60
CA PRO A 171 5.02 -13.49 4.94
C PRO A 171 5.30 -14.76 4.10
N LEU A 172 4.27 -15.45 3.62
CA LEU A 172 4.41 -16.77 3.00
C LEU A 172 3.58 -16.87 1.72
N TRP A 173 4.19 -17.30 0.62
CA TRP A 173 3.55 -17.49 -0.69
C TRP A 173 3.82 -18.93 -1.20
N PRO A 174 3.07 -19.93 -0.69
CA PRO A 174 3.36 -21.33 -0.96
C PRO A 174 3.43 -21.68 -2.45
N GLY A 175 4.57 -22.22 -2.90
CA GLY A 175 4.80 -22.59 -4.30
C GLY A 175 5.42 -21.49 -5.18
N ALA A 176 5.69 -20.30 -4.64
CA ALA A 176 6.45 -19.25 -5.31
C ALA A 176 7.96 -19.36 -5.01
N TYR A 177 8.83 -19.02 -5.96
CA TYR A 177 10.25 -18.81 -5.64
C TYR A 177 10.40 -17.60 -4.73
N GLY A 178 11.10 -17.76 -3.60
CA GLY A 178 11.05 -16.80 -2.51
C GLY A 178 9.81 -17.00 -1.64
N GLU A 179 9.40 -18.26 -1.44
CA GLU A 179 8.16 -18.65 -0.76
C GLU A 179 8.04 -17.97 0.60
N ARG A 180 9.15 -17.85 1.34
CA ARG A 180 9.21 -17.24 2.67
C ARG A 180 9.90 -15.88 2.61
N TYR A 181 9.19 -14.83 3.04
CA TYR A 181 9.72 -13.47 3.07
C TYR A 181 10.98 -13.36 3.94
N GLY A 182 12.03 -12.72 3.41
CA GLY A 182 13.29 -12.48 4.12
C GLY A 182 14.10 -13.74 4.44
N ALA A 183 13.68 -14.92 3.95
CA ALA A 183 14.36 -16.19 4.18
C ALA A 183 15.30 -16.55 3.02
N ARG A 184 16.22 -17.49 3.30
CA ARG A 184 16.96 -18.14 2.21
C ARG A 184 15.99 -19.09 1.49
N LEU A 185 16.14 -19.18 0.16
CA LEU A 185 15.47 -20.19 -0.65
C LEU A 185 15.73 -21.60 -0.09
N SER A 186 14.71 -22.45 -0.04
CA SER A 186 14.80 -23.89 0.26
C SER A 186 15.73 -24.63 -0.72
N THR A 187 16.08 -25.88 -0.41
CA THR A 187 16.85 -26.69 -1.36
C THR A 187 16.07 -26.94 -2.65
N ARG A 188 14.76 -27.19 -2.54
CA ARG A 188 13.86 -27.36 -3.69
C ARG A 188 13.85 -26.10 -4.57
N GLU A 189 13.69 -24.93 -3.96
CA GLU A 189 13.71 -23.65 -4.67
C GLU A 189 15.06 -23.39 -5.33
N ARG A 190 16.18 -23.58 -4.62
CA ARG A 190 17.52 -23.30 -5.21
C ARG A 190 17.79 -24.17 -6.44
N THR A 191 17.50 -25.47 -6.37
CA THR A 191 17.73 -26.41 -7.48
C THR A 191 16.84 -26.10 -8.68
N GLY A 192 15.55 -25.86 -8.43
CA GLY A 192 14.60 -25.50 -9.48
C GLY A 192 14.96 -24.18 -10.15
N LEU A 193 15.28 -23.15 -9.34
CA LEU A 193 15.60 -21.83 -9.85
C LEU A 193 16.89 -21.83 -10.66
N ALA A 194 17.92 -22.57 -10.22
CA ALA A 194 19.14 -22.75 -10.99
C ALA A 194 18.87 -23.40 -12.35
N THR A 195 18.00 -24.41 -12.39
CA THR A 195 17.61 -25.06 -13.65
C THR A 195 16.82 -24.12 -14.57
N PHE A 196 15.88 -23.36 -14.02
CA PHE A 196 15.14 -22.33 -14.74
C PHE A 196 16.10 -21.29 -15.35
N LEU A 197 17.01 -20.74 -14.55
CA LEU A 197 17.97 -19.72 -14.98
C LEU A 197 18.90 -20.24 -16.10
N ALA A 198 19.34 -21.49 -16.02
CA ALA A 198 20.16 -22.10 -17.06
C ALA A 198 19.42 -22.28 -18.40
N ARG A 199 18.10 -22.55 -18.35
CA ARG A 199 17.26 -22.72 -19.55
C ARG A 199 16.72 -21.42 -20.11
N GLN A 200 16.58 -20.39 -19.28
CA GLN A 200 15.89 -19.15 -19.65
C GLN A 200 16.40 -18.50 -20.95
N PRO A 201 17.71 -18.41 -21.23
CA PRO A 201 18.20 -17.71 -22.43
C PRO A 201 17.78 -18.34 -23.76
N THR A 202 17.57 -19.66 -23.79
CA THR A 202 17.24 -20.41 -25.01
C THR A 202 15.78 -20.84 -25.09
N HIS A 203 15.05 -20.80 -23.98
CA HIS A 203 13.67 -21.23 -23.90
C HIS A 203 12.74 -20.32 -24.72
N ALA A 204 11.82 -20.91 -25.51
CA ALA A 204 10.93 -20.18 -26.44
C ALA A 204 10.18 -19.01 -25.79
N ARG A 205 9.58 -19.25 -24.62
CA ARG A 205 8.87 -18.24 -23.82
C ARG A 205 9.77 -17.45 -22.86
N TYR A 206 10.50 -18.13 -21.98
CA TYR A 206 11.21 -17.46 -20.89
C TYR A 206 12.32 -16.51 -21.36
N ARG A 207 12.91 -16.70 -22.55
CA ARG A 207 13.90 -15.76 -23.09
C ARG A 207 13.37 -14.33 -23.26
N GLN A 208 12.04 -14.17 -23.32
CA GLN A 208 11.40 -12.87 -23.45
C GLN A 208 11.30 -12.11 -22.12
N LEU A 209 11.50 -12.78 -20.99
CA LEU A 209 11.52 -12.17 -19.66
C LEU A 209 12.76 -11.30 -19.50
N LEU A 210 12.54 -10.07 -19.07
CA LEU A 210 13.59 -9.09 -18.79
C LEU A 210 13.94 -9.13 -17.30
N ALA A 211 15.02 -8.48 -16.88
CA ALA A 211 15.41 -8.40 -15.47
C ALA A 211 15.60 -9.75 -14.73
N VAL A 212 15.81 -10.85 -15.46
CA VAL A 212 15.96 -12.22 -14.90
C VAL A 212 17.12 -12.33 -13.90
N GLN A 213 18.15 -11.49 -14.05
CA GLN A 213 19.29 -11.40 -13.13
C GLN A 213 18.88 -11.14 -11.68
N ARG A 214 17.70 -10.55 -11.45
CA ARG A 214 17.14 -10.36 -10.10
C ARG A 214 16.91 -11.70 -9.39
N PHE A 215 16.53 -12.75 -10.11
CA PHE A 215 16.36 -14.08 -9.54
C PHE A 215 17.69 -14.79 -9.28
N ALA A 216 18.77 -14.36 -9.95
CA ALA A 216 20.11 -14.88 -9.73
C ALA A 216 20.81 -14.22 -8.51
N ASP A 217 20.42 -13.02 -8.10
CA ASP A 217 20.95 -12.34 -6.89
C ASP A 217 20.31 -12.94 -5.62
N PRO A 218 21.08 -13.61 -4.74
CA PRO A 218 20.56 -14.10 -3.45
C PRO A 218 20.01 -12.97 -2.56
N GLY A 219 20.52 -11.75 -2.75
CA GLY A 219 20.07 -10.55 -2.05
C GLY A 219 18.65 -10.10 -2.40
N THR A 220 18.04 -10.64 -3.46
CA THR A 220 16.64 -10.36 -3.81
C THR A 220 15.66 -10.91 -2.78
N PHE A 221 15.87 -12.13 -2.30
CA PHE A 221 14.97 -12.79 -1.35
C PHE A 221 15.37 -12.56 0.11
N ARG A 222 16.67 -12.39 0.35
CA ARG A 222 17.22 -12.07 1.66
C ARG A 222 18.29 -10.98 1.52
N PRO A 223 17.89 -9.70 1.52
CA PRO A 223 18.85 -8.60 1.44
C PRO A 223 19.80 -8.62 2.64
N GLY A 224 21.08 -8.38 2.37
CA GLY A 224 22.08 -8.24 3.43
C GLY A 224 21.87 -6.95 4.23
N ALA A 225 22.36 -6.91 5.47
CA ALA A 225 22.16 -5.79 6.40
C ALA A 225 22.47 -4.42 5.76
N ARG A 226 23.60 -4.28 5.06
CA ARG A 226 23.99 -3.02 4.38
C ARG A 226 22.96 -2.53 3.35
N LYS A 227 22.36 -3.42 2.56
CA LYS A 227 21.33 -3.04 1.57
C LYS A 227 20.04 -2.59 2.25
N GLN A 228 19.70 -3.19 3.40
CA GLN A 228 18.55 -2.79 4.22
C GLN A 228 18.76 -1.38 4.82
N TYR A 229 19.95 -1.09 5.36
CA TYR A 229 20.27 0.22 5.95
C TYR A 229 20.33 1.36 4.93
N ALA A 230 20.74 1.08 3.69
CA ALA A 230 20.82 2.10 2.65
C ALA A 230 19.43 2.53 2.10
N ALA A 231 18.32 1.89 2.52
CA ALA A 231 16.98 2.05 1.93
C ALA A 231 16.93 1.79 0.40
N VAL A 232 17.91 1.04 -0.12
CA VAL A 232 18.03 0.65 -1.54
C VAL A 232 17.53 -0.79 -1.76
N ALA A 233 17.17 -1.50 -0.69
CA ALA A 233 16.61 -2.84 -0.80
C ALA A 233 15.26 -2.81 -1.53
N GLN A 234 15.22 -3.36 -2.74
CA GLN A 234 13.98 -3.64 -3.44
C GLN A 234 13.29 -4.84 -2.76
N GLU A 235 11.98 -4.74 -2.56
CA GLU A 235 11.15 -5.87 -2.13
C GLU A 235 11.35 -7.08 -3.05
N PRO A 236 11.28 -8.35 -2.58
CA PRO A 236 11.24 -9.50 -3.48
C PRO A 236 9.98 -9.47 -4.37
N PRO A 237 9.99 -10.12 -5.55
CA PRO A 237 8.86 -10.06 -6.48
C PRO A 237 7.50 -10.44 -5.88
N ASN A 238 7.49 -11.39 -4.92
CA ASN A 238 6.26 -11.82 -4.26
C ASN A 238 5.67 -10.73 -3.35
N ALA A 239 6.52 -10.01 -2.63
CA ALA A 239 6.13 -8.91 -1.77
C ALA A 239 5.67 -7.71 -2.61
N GLU A 240 6.41 -7.40 -3.67
CA GLU A 240 6.10 -6.35 -4.63
C GLU A 240 4.72 -6.53 -5.27
N LEU A 241 4.41 -7.75 -5.74
CA LEU A 241 3.09 -8.07 -6.26
C LEU A 241 2.01 -7.98 -5.17
N GLY A 242 2.29 -8.50 -3.97
CA GLY A 242 1.36 -8.44 -2.84
C GLY A 242 0.97 -7.01 -2.47
N ILE A 243 1.95 -6.10 -2.40
CA ILE A 243 1.71 -4.67 -2.12
C ILE A 243 0.85 -4.04 -3.22
N ALA A 244 1.18 -4.25 -4.49
CA ALA A 244 0.43 -3.68 -5.60
C ALA A 244 -1.03 -4.16 -5.63
N LEU A 245 -1.25 -5.47 -5.45
CA LEU A 245 -2.59 -6.06 -5.39
C LEU A 245 -3.38 -5.57 -4.19
N ALA A 246 -2.75 -5.41 -3.03
CA ALA A 246 -3.41 -4.91 -1.83
C ALA A 246 -3.89 -3.46 -1.99
N SER A 247 -3.12 -2.62 -2.68
CA SER A 247 -3.52 -1.25 -3.02
C SER A 247 -4.76 -1.23 -3.93
N LEU A 248 -4.80 -2.06 -4.97
CA LEU A 248 -5.96 -2.17 -5.86
C LEU A 248 -7.18 -2.76 -5.15
N GLN A 249 -6.96 -3.81 -4.35
CA GLN A 249 -8.01 -4.45 -3.55
C GLN A 249 -8.61 -3.47 -2.54
N SER A 250 -7.80 -2.63 -1.93
CA SER A 250 -8.27 -1.58 -1.01
C SER A 250 -9.16 -0.55 -1.68
N GLN A 251 -8.84 -0.16 -2.92
CA GLN A 251 -9.71 0.71 -3.72
C GLN A 251 -11.06 0.02 -4.02
N SER A 252 -11.02 -1.28 -4.33
CA SER A 252 -12.24 -2.07 -4.57
C SER A 252 -13.12 -2.16 -3.33
N ILE A 253 -12.52 -2.45 -2.16
CA ILE A 253 -13.21 -2.50 -0.87
C ILE A 253 -13.83 -1.14 -0.53
N ALA A 254 -13.07 -0.05 -0.66
CA ALA A 254 -13.58 1.30 -0.38
C ALA A 254 -14.78 1.65 -1.28
N ARG A 255 -14.70 1.28 -2.57
CA ARG A 255 -15.80 1.47 -3.53
C ARG A 255 -17.03 0.63 -3.20
N GLU A 256 -16.84 -0.64 -2.84
CA GLU A 256 -17.91 -1.55 -2.43
C GLU A 256 -18.66 -1.00 -1.22
N LEU A 257 -17.91 -0.53 -0.21
CA LEU A 257 -18.47 0.14 0.96
C LEU A 257 -19.24 1.40 0.57
N ALA A 258 -18.64 2.26 -0.26
CA ALA A 258 -19.24 3.55 -0.65
C ALA A 258 -20.56 3.42 -1.42
N ARG A 259 -20.76 2.31 -2.13
CA ARG A 259 -22.00 1.99 -2.86
C ARG A 259 -23.16 1.58 -1.97
N GLN A 260 -22.92 1.25 -0.70
CA GLN A 260 -23.98 0.81 0.19
C GLN A 260 -24.88 1.99 0.61
N PRO A 261 -26.22 1.80 0.66
CA PRO A 261 -27.15 2.86 1.08
C PRO A 261 -26.82 3.43 2.47
N ALA A 262 -26.40 2.56 3.40
CA ALA A 262 -26.06 2.96 4.77
C ALA A 262 -24.68 3.64 4.90
N PHE A 263 -23.85 3.66 3.86
CA PHE A 263 -22.47 4.17 3.97
C PHE A 263 -22.42 5.61 4.46
N ALA A 264 -23.35 6.48 4.03
CA ALA A 264 -23.35 7.88 4.45
C ALA A 264 -23.45 8.07 5.98
N SER A 265 -24.15 7.18 6.67
CA SER A 265 -24.30 7.20 8.13
C SER A 265 -23.05 6.71 8.86
N TYR A 266 -22.27 5.83 8.24
CA TYR A 266 -21.11 5.16 8.87
C TYR A 266 -19.75 5.57 8.30
N GLN A 267 -19.71 6.43 7.27
CA GLN A 267 -18.50 6.79 6.53
C GLN A 267 -17.36 7.31 7.44
N TYR A 268 -17.70 8.11 8.45
CA TYR A 268 -16.72 8.66 9.40
C TYR A 268 -16.22 7.61 10.39
N ALA A 269 -17.09 6.69 10.84
CA ALA A 269 -16.69 5.55 11.66
C ALA A 269 -15.75 4.64 10.88
N LEU A 270 -16.11 4.29 9.63
CA LEU A 270 -15.32 3.43 8.75
C LEU A 270 -13.93 4.02 8.47
N LEU A 271 -13.85 5.30 8.11
CA LEU A 271 -12.57 5.98 7.90
C LEU A 271 -11.77 6.08 9.20
N GLY A 272 -12.42 6.44 10.30
CA GLY A 272 -11.79 6.57 11.60
C GLY A 272 -11.18 5.27 12.13
N VAL A 273 -11.89 4.13 12.00
CA VAL A 273 -11.34 2.84 12.41
C VAL A 273 -10.36 2.23 11.40
N ALA A 274 -10.35 2.70 10.16
CA ALA A 274 -9.29 2.37 9.19
C ALA A 274 -7.96 3.06 9.55
N ASP A 275 -8.04 4.21 10.24
CA ASP A 275 -6.89 4.95 10.72
C ASP A 275 -6.57 4.54 12.18
N ALA A 276 -5.51 3.75 12.33
CA ALA A 276 -5.10 3.25 13.65
C ALA A 276 -4.80 4.35 14.69
N SER A 277 -4.62 5.61 14.26
CA SER A 277 -4.37 6.74 15.16
C SER A 277 -5.63 7.34 15.77
N CYS A 278 -6.82 7.10 15.21
CA CYS A 278 -8.09 7.70 15.65
C CYS A 278 -8.91 6.85 16.64
N GLY A 279 -8.28 5.88 17.29
CA GLY A 279 -8.83 5.21 18.46
C GLY A 279 -9.77 4.04 18.16
N GLY A 280 -10.66 3.75 19.10
CA GLY A 280 -11.55 2.60 19.09
C GLY A 280 -12.92 2.84 18.45
N LEU A 281 -13.60 1.78 18.01
CA LEU A 281 -14.96 1.87 17.45
C LEU A 281 -15.96 2.55 18.41
N ALA A 282 -15.79 2.34 19.72
CA ALA A 282 -16.61 2.96 20.76
C ALA A 282 -16.63 4.50 20.68
N GLU A 283 -15.56 5.11 20.18
CA GLU A 283 -15.42 6.55 20.11
C GLU A 283 -16.25 7.16 18.98
N PHE A 284 -16.53 6.38 17.95
CA PHE A 284 -17.34 6.78 16.80
C PHE A 284 -18.84 6.54 16.99
N TYR A 285 -19.23 5.76 18.00
CA TYR A 285 -20.61 5.36 18.25
C TYR A 285 -21.24 6.19 19.38
N PRO A 286 -22.56 6.51 19.30
CA PRO A 286 -23.33 6.95 20.46
C PRO A 286 -23.32 5.89 21.58
N ARG A 287 -23.50 6.28 22.84
CA ARG A 287 -23.39 5.34 23.97
C ARG A 287 -24.41 4.20 23.90
N SER A 288 -25.64 4.51 23.49
CA SER A 288 -26.72 3.52 23.30
C SER A 288 -26.33 2.46 22.29
N LEU A 289 -25.94 2.88 21.08
CA LEU A 289 -25.53 1.97 20.01
C LEU A 289 -24.30 1.14 20.40
N TRP A 290 -23.32 1.74 21.08
CA TRP A 290 -22.14 1.00 21.53
C TRP A 290 -22.49 -0.08 22.56
N SER A 291 -23.43 0.20 23.47
CA SER A 291 -23.87 -0.77 24.49
C SER A 291 -24.47 -2.03 23.86
N GLU A 292 -25.15 -1.90 22.73
CA GLU A 292 -25.72 -3.02 21.97
C GLU A 292 -24.64 -3.73 21.12
N ALA A 293 -23.74 -2.97 20.50
CA ALA A 293 -22.76 -3.50 19.55
C ALA A 293 -21.58 -4.23 20.22
N ARG A 294 -21.17 -3.84 21.43
CA ARG A 294 -19.92 -4.32 22.05
C ARG A 294 -19.82 -5.84 22.13
N ALA A 295 -20.86 -6.51 22.64
CA ALA A 295 -20.83 -7.97 22.80
C ALA A 295 -20.81 -8.71 21.44
N ALA A 296 -21.42 -8.11 20.41
CA ALA A 296 -21.37 -8.63 19.05
C ALA A 296 -19.97 -8.47 18.43
N LEU A 297 -19.33 -7.32 18.62
CA LEU A 297 -17.94 -7.10 18.19
C LEU A 297 -16.98 -8.09 18.84
N GLU A 298 -17.11 -8.35 20.15
CA GLU A 298 -16.26 -9.30 20.87
C GLU A 298 -16.43 -10.73 20.32
N ARG A 299 -17.65 -11.16 19.97
CA ARG A 299 -17.89 -12.45 19.30
C ARG A 299 -17.25 -12.46 17.90
N PHE A 300 -17.50 -11.42 17.12
CA PHE A 300 -16.99 -11.26 15.76
C PHE A 300 -15.46 -11.33 15.69
N ALA A 301 -14.78 -10.69 16.65
CA ALA A 301 -13.32 -10.73 16.77
C ALA A 301 -12.80 -12.14 17.05
N ARG A 302 -13.46 -12.90 17.93
CA ARG A 302 -13.08 -14.30 18.21
C ARG A 302 -13.27 -15.20 17.00
N ASP A 303 -14.38 -15.06 16.28
CA ASP A 303 -14.66 -15.85 15.08
C ASP A 303 -13.66 -15.53 13.95
N THR A 304 -13.32 -14.25 13.79
CA THR A 304 -12.27 -13.78 12.88
C THR A 304 -10.92 -14.38 13.22
N ALA A 305 -10.49 -14.33 14.49
CA ALA A 305 -9.22 -14.91 14.93
C ALA A 305 -9.17 -16.43 14.70
N ALA A 306 -10.27 -17.13 14.97
CA ALA A 306 -10.36 -18.57 14.71
C ALA A 306 -10.27 -18.90 13.21
N ALA A 307 -10.85 -18.07 12.35
CA ALA A 307 -10.74 -18.23 10.89
C ALA A 307 -9.31 -18.02 10.39
N ASN A 308 -8.64 -16.94 10.82
CA ASN A 308 -7.25 -16.66 10.45
C ASN A 308 -6.29 -17.73 10.98
N ALA A 309 -6.53 -18.27 12.18
CA ALA A 309 -5.73 -19.37 12.71
C ALA A 309 -5.83 -20.65 11.87
N ARG A 310 -7.02 -20.96 11.33
CA ARG A 310 -7.22 -22.10 10.42
C ARG A 310 -6.52 -21.87 9.08
N GLU A 311 -6.66 -20.67 8.50
CA GLU A 311 -5.94 -20.29 7.28
C GLU A 311 -4.43 -20.46 7.46
N ALA A 312 -3.86 -19.92 8.54
CA ALA A 312 -2.42 -19.98 8.78
C ALA A 312 -1.89 -21.40 8.91
N GLN A 313 -2.70 -22.33 9.43
CA GLN A 313 -2.40 -23.76 9.47
C GLN A 313 -2.40 -24.36 8.05
N LEU A 314 -3.47 -24.15 7.28
CA LEU A 314 -3.60 -24.67 5.91
C LEU A 314 -2.49 -24.13 5.01
N LYS A 315 -2.21 -22.83 5.10
CA LYS A 315 -1.12 -22.15 4.40
C LYS A 315 0.24 -22.72 4.75
N SER A 316 0.50 -22.95 6.04
CA SER A 316 1.78 -23.55 6.49
C SER A 316 1.95 -24.98 5.98
N ALA A 317 0.86 -25.75 5.87
CA ALA A 317 0.88 -27.12 5.36
C ALA A 317 1.19 -27.20 3.85
N ARG A 318 1.00 -26.09 3.11
CA ARG A 318 1.33 -25.99 1.68
C ARG A 318 2.77 -25.59 1.38
N ALA A 319 3.50 -25.08 2.38
CA ALA A 319 4.88 -24.61 2.21
C ALA A 319 5.85 -25.78 2.00
N ALA A 320 6.82 -25.63 1.10
CA ALA A 320 7.71 -26.70 0.66
C ALA A 320 8.59 -27.29 1.79
N ASP A 321 9.00 -26.47 2.76
CA ASP A 321 9.93 -26.85 3.85
C ASP A 321 9.29 -26.67 5.25
N GLY A 322 7.97 -26.80 5.35
CA GLY A 322 7.26 -26.74 6.63
C GLY A 322 7.18 -25.33 7.23
N GLY A 323 6.15 -24.58 6.84
CA GLY A 323 5.68 -23.34 7.48
C GLY A 323 6.69 -22.24 7.83
N LEU A 324 6.19 -21.23 8.53
CA LEU A 324 7.00 -20.17 9.13
C LEU A 324 7.48 -20.58 10.53
N PRO A 325 8.63 -20.07 11.00
CA PRO A 325 9.04 -20.21 12.40
C PRO A 325 7.97 -19.59 13.31
N ARG A 326 7.74 -20.17 14.50
CA ARG A 326 6.73 -19.71 15.47
C ARG A 326 6.81 -18.21 15.79
N THR A 327 7.97 -17.59 15.66
CA THR A 327 8.23 -16.17 15.92
C THR A 327 7.76 -15.23 14.80
N ALA A 328 7.59 -15.70 13.56
CA ALA A 328 7.07 -14.90 12.45
C ALA A 328 5.55 -14.74 12.49
N ARG A 329 4.84 -15.57 13.28
CA ARG A 329 3.39 -15.44 13.53
C ARG A 329 3.03 -14.16 14.32
N ALA A 330 3.96 -13.59 15.07
CA ALA A 330 3.67 -12.52 16.02
C ALA A 330 3.61 -11.11 15.40
N ALA A 331 4.01 -10.94 14.14
CA ALA A 331 4.06 -9.63 13.47
C ALA A 331 2.83 -9.32 12.59
N SER A 332 1.84 -10.21 12.59
CA SER A 332 0.60 -10.08 11.83
C SER A 332 -0.39 -9.18 12.58
N SER A 333 -0.86 -8.12 11.93
CA SER A 333 -1.89 -7.22 12.43
C SER A 333 -3.27 -7.88 12.41
N ASP A 334 -3.44 -8.99 13.15
CA ASP A 334 -4.68 -9.79 13.21
C ASP A 334 -5.92 -8.94 13.58
N ASP A 335 -5.74 -7.74 14.14
CA ASP A 335 -6.81 -6.83 14.58
C ASP A 335 -7.10 -5.64 13.63
N ALA A 336 -6.23 -5.33 12.66
CA ALA A 336 -6.25 -4.03 11.98
C ALA A 336 -7.57 -3.70 11.27
N LEU A 337 -8.25 -4.69 10.70
CA LEU A 337 -9.52 -4.50 9.99
C LEU A 337 -10.72 -5.11 10.72
N VAL A 338 -10.56 -5.70 11.90
CA VAL A 338 -11.67 -6.38 12.60
C VAL A 338 -12.83 -5.42 12.87
N ARG A 339 -12.52 -4.22 13.38
CA ARG A 339 -13.52 -3.18 13.68
C ARG A 339 -14.19 -2.67 12.41
N LEU A 340 -13.41 -2.41 11.36
CA LEU A 340 -13.93 -1.97 10.07
C LEU A 340 -14.88 -2.99 9.46
N ARG A 341 -14.47 -4.26 9.44
CA ARG A 341 -15.28 -5.38 8.95
C ARG A 341 -16.54 -5.58 9.78
N PHE A 342 -16.45 -5.43 11.10
CA PHE A 342 -17.64 -5.47 11.94
C PHE A 342 -18.66 -4.41 11.53
N VAL A 343 -18.24 -3.16 11.29
CA VAL A 343 -19.16 -2.12 10.80
C VAL A 343 -19.71 -2.48 9.41
N ALA A 344 -18.86 -2.95 8.50
CA ALA A 344 -19.27 -3.34 7.15
C ALA A 344 -20.33 -4.47 7.16
N GLU A 345 -20.12 -5.53 7.94
CA GLU A 345 -21.03 -6.66 8.01
C GLU A 345 -22.32 -6.32 8.79
N SER A 346 -22.17 -5.71 9.98
CA SER A 346 -23.31 -5.50 10.88
C SER A 346 -24.19 -4.32 10.50
N ALA A 347 -23.62 -3.25 9.94
CA ALA A 347 -24.33 -2.01 9.65
C ALA A 347 -24.61 -1.80 8.15
N LEU A 348 -23.73 -2.29 7.28
CA LEU A 348 -23.86 -2.11 5.83
C LEU A 348 -24.33 -3.39 5.11
N GLY A 349 -24.31 -4.55 5.78
CA GLY A 349 -24.70 -5.83 5.18
C GLY A 349 -23.73 -6.35 4.11
N VAL A 350 -22.46 -5.93 4.14
CA VAL A 350 -21.44 -6.32 3.15
C VAL A 350 -20.74 -7.60 3.59
N ASP A 351 -20.63 -8.59 2.69
CA ASP A 351 -19.87 -9.82 2.95
C ASP A 351 -18.36 -9.59 2.75
N THR A 352 -17.60 -9.60 3.85
CA THR A 352 -16.16 -9.27 3.80
C THR A 352 -15.26 -10.48 3.57
N ARG A 353 -15.81 -11.69 3.38
CA ARG A 353 -15.03 -12.92 3.15
C ARG A 353 -14.21 -12.89 1.85
N GLY A 354 -14.55 -11.99 0.93
CA GLY A 354 -13.87 -11.78 -0.35
C GLY A 354 -12.80 -10.67 -0.33
N TRP A 355 -12.51 -10.07 0.82
CA TRP A 355 -11.64 -8.90 0.84
C TRP A 355 -10.14 -9.22 0.87
N THR A 356 -9.76 -10.40 1.32
CA THR A 356 -8.36 -10.85 1.48
C THR A 356 -7.71 -11.31 0.16
N LEU A 357 -6.38 -11.29 0.10
CA LEU A 357 -5.58 -11.92 -0.96
C LEU A 357 -5.36 -13.43 -0.75
N ALA A 358 -5.70 -13.96 0.43
CA ALA A 358 -5.48 -15.36 0.79
C ALA A 358 -6.14 -16.35 -0.18
N LEU A 359 -5.56 -17.53 -0.35
CA LEU A 359 -6.16 -18.59 -1.16
C LEU A 359 -7.48 -19.08 -0.55
N GLU A 360 -7.50 -19.25 0.77
CA GLU A 360 -8.67 -19.71 1.51
C GLU A 360 -9.84 -18.74 1.39
N LYS A 361 -11.05 -19.31 1.28
CA LYS A 361 -12.29 -18.55 1.44
C LYS A 361 -12.64 -18.44 2.91
N GLY A 362 -13.22 -17.32 3.32
CA GLY A 362 -13.67 -17.12 4.70
C GLY A 362 -12.53 -16.93 5.72
N THR A 363 -11.39 -16.43 5.24
CA THR A 363 -10.29 -15.91 6.05
C THR A 363 -10.24 -14.39 5.91
N TYR A 364 -9.55 -13.74 6.84
CA TYR A 364 -9.48 -12.30 6.99
C TYR A 364 -8.05 -11.86 7.28
N ASP A 365 -7.10 -12.57 6.70
CA ASP A 365 -5.70 -12.21 6.73
C ASP A 365 -5.43 -11.11 5.69
N PHE A 366 -5.07 -9.92 6.19
CA PHE A 366 -4.72 -8.74 5.39
C PHE A 366 -3.24 -8.37 5.55
N THR A 367 -2.41 -9.30 6.03
CA THR A 367 -1.01 -9.01 6.28
C THR A 367 -0.28 -8.67 4.98
N LEU A 368 0.51 -7.60 5.04
CA LEU A 368 1.33 -7.09 3.94
C LEU A 368 2.79 -6.98 4.36
N PRO A 369 3.73 -7.04 3.40
CA PRO A 369 5.12 -6.70 3.65
C PRO A 369 5.23 -5.24 4.13
N PRO A 370 6.00 -4.97 5.20
CA PRO A 370 6.31 -3.61 5.64
C PRO A 370 7.21 -2.88 4.61
N PRO A 371 7.17 -1.55 4.49
CA PRO A 371 6.30 -0.61 5.17
C PRO A 371 5.05 -0.34 4.31
N ALA A 372 4.20 -1.33 4.07
CA ALA A 372 2.94 -1.05 3.41
C ALA A 372 2.19 0.02 4.24
N ALA A 373 1.93 1.17 3.60
CA ALA A 373 1.00 2.17 4.08
C ALA A 373 -0.37 1.52 4.36
N GLN A 374 -1.35 2.25 4.89
CA GLN A 374 -2.71 1.74 5.08
C GLN A 374 -3.53 2.01 3.80
N PRO A 375 -3.45 1.18 2.73
CA PRO A 375 -4.10 1.50 1.45
C PRO A 375 -5.62 1.61 1.57
N LEU A 376 -6.23 0.89 2.52
CA LEU A 376 -7.67 0.97 2.75
C LEU A 376 -8.08 2.32 3.35
N ARG A 377 -7.26 2.90 4.23
CA ARG A 377 -7.49 4.24 4.76
C ARG A 377 -7.49 5.27 3.63
N GLU A 378 -6.54 5.19 2.71
CA GLU A 378 -6.44 6.11 1.57
C GLU A 378 -7.63 5.97 0.62
N GLY A 379 -8.05 4.73 0.32
CA GLY A 379 -9.23 4.46 -0.48
C GLY A 379 -10.50 5.03 0.16
N LEU A 380 -10.71 4.80 1.46
CA LEU A 380 -11.84 5.35 2.20
C LEU A 380 -11.78 6.88 2.29
N LEU A 381 -10.62 7.45 2.55
CA LEU A 381 -10.43 8.90 2.60
C LEU A 381 -10.88 9.55 1.30
N ALA A 382 -10.53 8.96 0.14
CA ALA A 382 -10.96 9.47 -1.16
C ALA A 382 -12.50 9.43 -1.33
N GLU A 383 -13.15 8.33 -0.94
CA GLU A 383 -14.61 8.19 -1.02
C GLU A 383 -15.36 9.13 -0.04
N VAL A 384 -14.83 9.35 1.17
CA VAL A 384 -15.39 10.28 2.15
C VAL A 384 -15.16 11.73 1.73
N ALA A 385 -13.95 12.07 1.26
CA ALA A 385 -13.60 13.42 0.81
C ALA A 385 -14.46 13.89 -0.37
N ALA A 386 -14.91 12.96 -1.23
CA ALA A 386 -15.85 13.27 -2.31
C ALA A 386 -17.21 13.78 -1.80
N ARG A 387 -17.58 13.49 -0.55
CA ARG A 387 -18.83 13.90 0.12
C ARG A 387 -18.62 15.00 1.15
N ASP A 388 -17.42 15.06 1.72
CA ASP A 388 -17.02 16.02 2.76
C ASP A 388 -15.56 16.44 2.55
N ALA A 389 -15.36 17.52 1.79
CA ALA A 389 -14.04 18.02 1.42
C ALA A 389 -13.18 18.42 2.63
N SER A 390 -13.80 18.80 3.76
CA SER A 390 -13.05 19.19 4.97
C SER A 390 -12.20 18.04 5.53
N VAL A 391 -12.63 16.80 5.33
CA VAL A 391 -11.88 15.61 5.77
C VAL A 391 -10.52 15.54 5.07
N GLN A 392 -10.45 15.89 3.78
CA GLN A 392 -9.20 15.84 3.04
C GLN A 392 -8.18 16.85 3.58
N ASP A 393 -8.62 18.08 3.84
CA ASP A 393 -7.73 19.11 4.38
C ASP A 393 -7.27 18.76 5.80
N LEU A 394 -8.18 18.31 6.67
CA LEU A 394 -7.83 17.89 8.03
C LEU A 394 -6.84 16.71 8.04
N SER A 395 -7.01 15.74 7.14
CA SER A 395 -6.12 14.58 7.04
C SER A 395 -4.68 14.93 6.68
N ARG A 396 -4.44 16.07 6.00
CA ARG A 396 -3.09 16.54 5.65
C ARG A 396 -2.30 17.05 6.86
N TYR A 397 -3.01 17.43 7.93
CA TYR A 397 -2.43 17.99 9.15
C TYR A 397 -2.58 17.05 10.36
N SER A 398 -2.98 15.79 10.14
CA SER A 398 -3.11 14.82 11.22
C SER A 398 -1.76 14.52 11.87
N THR A 399 -1.69 14.52 13.19
CA THR A 399 -0.46 14.35 13.96
C THR A 399 -0.24 12.92 14.45
N SER A 400 -0.98 11.95 13.89
CA SER A 400 -1.00 10.54 14.33
C SER A 400 -1.37 10.41 15.81
N SER A 401 -2.17 11.34 16.34
CA SER A 401 -2.64 11.34 17.72
C SER A 401 -4.15 11.38 17.77
N ASP A 402 -4.71 10.57 18.66
CA ASP A 402 -6.16 10.31 18.76
C ASP A 402 -7.02 11.54 19.08
N GLY A 403 -6.40 12.57 19.64
CA GLY A 403 -7.02 13.85 19.99
C GLY A 403 -6.83 14.96 18.96
N ASP A 404 -6.20 14.68 17.81
CA ASP A 404 -5.98 15.72 16.81
C ASP A 404 -7.31 16.21 16.18
N HIS A 405 -7.23 17.34 15.46
CA HIS A 405 -8.40 17.95 14.84
C HIS A 405 -9.09 17.02 13.84
N TYR A 406 -8.35 16.13 13.19
CA TYR A 406 -8.88 15.18 12.21
C TYR A 406 -9.68 14.07 12.90
N CYS A 407 -9.09 13.36 13.87
CA CYS A 407 -9.77 12.30 14.60
C CYS A 407 -10.97 12.84 15.39
N SER A 408 -10.84 14.01 16.03
CA SER A 408 -11.94 14.70 16.73
C SER A 408 -13.09 15.06 15.78
N TYR A 409 -12.76 15.51 14.56
CA TYR A 409 -13.76 15.78 13.51
C TYR A 409 -14.52 14.52 13.13
N LEU A 410 -13.82 13.42 12.84
CA LEU A 410 -14.44 12.15 12.47
C LEU A 410 -15.35 11.59 13.56
N LYS A 411 -14.90 11.58 14.84
CA LYS A 411 -15.70 11.10 15.99
C LYS A 411 -17.00 11.90 16.14
N ARG A 412 -16.92 13.23 16.11
CA ARG A 412 -18.08 14.12 16.23
C ARG A 412 -19.07 13.91 15.08
N ARG A 413 -18.58 13.89 13.84
CA ARG A 413 -19.42 13.71 12.65
C ARG A 413 -20.07 12.32 12.61
N SER A 414 -19.34 11.29 13.01
CA SER A 414 -19.86 9.93 13.15
C SER A 414 -21.01 9.87 14.15
N ARG A 415 -20.81 10.35 15.38
CA ARG A 415 -21.85 10.33 16.41
C ARG A 415 -23.09 11.12 16.02
N ALA A 416 -22.91 12.28 15.38
CA ALA A 416 -24.02 13.08 14.87
C ALA A 416 -24.81 12.34 13.77
N ALA A 417 -24.12 11.68 12.84
CA ALA A 417 -24.76 10.91 11.77
C ALA A 417 -25.51 9.66 12.29
N LEU A 418 -25.08 9.13 13.43
CA LEU A 418 -25.69 7.99 14.12
C LEU A 418 -26.73 8.39 15.19
N GLY A 419 -27.12 9.67 15.24
CA GLY A 419 -28.23 10.14 16.09
C GLY A 419 -27.88 10.35 17.56
N ALA A 420 -26.62 10.66 17.89
CA ALA A 420 -26.23 11.04 19.26
C ALA A 420 -27.00 12.27 19.78
N SER A 421 -27.24 12.29 21.09
CA SER A 421 -27.89 13.42 21.78
C SER A 421 -27.03 14.69 21.73
N LYS A 422 -27.65 15.86 21.93
CA LYS A 422 -26.91 17.14 21.99
C LYS A 422 -25.91 17.14 23.15
N GLU A 423 -26.28 16.55 24.27
CA GLU A 423 -25.46 16.41 25.47
C GLU A 423 -24.19 15.58 25.19
N GLU A 424 -24.32 14.46 24.46
CA GLU A 424 -23.17 13.63 24.05
C GLU A 424 -22.25 14.34 23.05
N LEU A 425 -22.82 15.15 22.14
CA LEU A 425 -22.04 15.92 21.17
C LEU A 425 -21.31 17.10 21.85
N SER A 426 -21.93 17.74 22.84
CA SER A 426 -21.31 18.81 23.63
C SER A 426 -20.16 18.30 24.49
N ALA A 427 -20.28 17.12 25.09
CA ALA A 427 -19.21 16.52 25.89
C ALA A 427 -17.91 16.29 25.10
N LEU A 428 -18.01 15.95 23.81
CA LEU A 428 -16.86 15.82 22.90
C LEU A 428 -16.19 17.15 22.55
N GLY A 429 -16.94 18.25 22.55
CA GLY A 429 -16.42 19.59 22.24
C GLY A 429 -15.64 20.20 23.41
N SER A 430 -16.01 19.84 24.65
CA SER A 430 -15.36 20.35 25.87
C SER A 430 -13.98 19.74 26.13
N GLU A 431 -13.71 18.52 25.67
CA GLU A 431 -12.39 17.87 25.83
C GLU A 431 -11.28 18.54 25.01
N VAL A 432 -11.60 19.37 24.01
CA VAL A 432 -10.63 20.15 23.22
C VAL A 432 -10.42 21.57 23.80
N ALA A 433 -11.24 21.99 24.78
CA ALA A 433 -11.24 23.36 25.31
C ALA A 433 -10.56 23.53 26.67
N GLU A 434 -10.19 22.46 27.38
CA GLU A 434 -9.50 22.57 28.67
C GLU A 434 -8.03 22.13 28.59
N ALA A 435 -7.21 23.02 28.01
CA ALA A 435 -5.88 23.23 28.56
C ALA A 435 -6.02 24.16 29.77
N PRO A 436 -5.66 23.77 31.00
CA PRO A 436 -5.82 24.64 32.16
C PRO A 436 -4.79 25.77 32.10
N SER A 437 -5.24 26.94 31.63
CA SER A 437 -4.62 28.22 31.91
C SER A 437 -5.11 28.71 33.27
N THR A 438 -4.34 28.42 34.32
CA THR A 438 -4.47 29.12 35.59
C THR A 438 -3.09 29.47 36.11
N ALA A 439 -2.68 30.72 35.90
CA ALA A 439 -1.67 31.38 36.70
C ALA A 439 -2.24 31.69 38.10
N PRO A 440 -1.47 31.52 39.19
CA PRO A 440 -1.80 32.16 40.46
C PRO A 440 -0.75 33.21 40.85
N GLY A 441 -1.24 34.43 41.15
CA GLY A 441 -0.51 35.39 41.98
C GLY A 441 -0.37 34.88 43.43
N GLY A 442 0.74 35.20 44.07
CA GLY A 442 0.96 34.95 45.50
C GLY A 442 0.46 36.12 46.38
N PRO A 443 0.87 36.22 47.67
CA PRO A 443 1.62 35.25 48.49
C PRO A 443 1.01 35.01 49.90
N THR A 444 1.36 33.91 50.56
CA THR A 444 1.59 33.87 52.04
C THR A 444 2.34 32.58 52.46
N ALA A 445 3.28 32.76 53.38
CA ALA A 445 4.33 31.85 53.90
C ALA A 445 3.77 30.62 54.66
N ALA A 446 4.43 29.48 54.95
CA ALA A 446 5.82 28.98 55.04
C ALA A 446 5.75 27.42 55.17
N PRO A 447 6.82 26.62 55.41
CA PRO A 447 8.26 26.79 55.16
C PRO A 447 8.82 25.78 54.12
N ARG A 448 9.94 26.16 53.50
CA ARG A 448 10.67 25.39 52.49
C ARG A 448 11.47 24.22 53.09
N ALA A 449 11.33 23.03 52.49
CA ALA A 449 12.41 22.05 52.36
C ALA A 449 13.07 22.26 50.96
N PRO A 450 14.38 22.06 50.79
CA PRO A 450 15.09 22.49 49.59
C PRO A 450 14.77 21.60 48.38
N ALA A 451 14.01 22.14 47.43
CA ALA A 451 13.93 21.61 46.08
C ALA A 451 15.27 21.89 45.37
N THR A 452 16.00 20.82 45.10
CA THR A 452 17.16 20.81 44.21
C THR A 452 16.63 21.03 42.78
N SER A 453 17.06 22.12 42.13
CA SER A 453 16.91 22.25 40.68
C SER A 453 17.65 21.09 39.99
N PRO A 454 17.06 20.34 39.05
CA PRO A 454 17.85 19.49 38.18
C PRO A 454 18.45 20.38 37.08
N GLY A 455 19.78 20.36 37.00
CA GLY A 455 20.55 20.90 35.88
C GLY A 455 20.35 20.09 34.58
N PRO A 456 21.19 20.30 33.56
CA PRO A 456 20.99 19.75 32.22
C PRO A 456 20.89 18.22 32.27
N ALA A 457 19.83 17.67 31.68
CA ALA A 457 19.54 16.24 31.68
C ALA A 457 20.78 15.43 31.22
N GLY A 458 21.25 14.52 32.07
CA GLY A 458 22.34 13.61 31.74
C GLY A 458 22.01 12.76 30.50
N ARG A 459 23.05 12.38 29.74
CA ARG A 459 22.90 11.55 28.54
C ARG A 459 22.19 10.22 28.89
N PRO A 460 21.10 9.85 28.20
CA PRO A 460 20.41 8.58 28.44
C PRO A 460 21.33 7.38 28.19
N ALA A 461 21.25 6.33 29.03
CA ALA A 461 22.02 5.11 28.81
C ALA A 461 21.70 4.45 27.44
N ALA A 462 20.42 4.49 27.04
CA ALA A 462 19.96 3.97 25.76
C ALA A 462 20.54 4.72 24.54
N LEU A 463 21.10 5.93 24.71
CA LEU A 463 21.75 6.70 23.63
C LEU A 463 22.96 5.95 23.05
N GLN A 464 23.61 5.11 23.86
CA GLN A 464 24.74 4.30 23.41
C GLN A 464 24.35 3.35 22.27
N LEU A 465 23.10 2.88 22.23
CA LEU A 465 22.61 2.03 21.15
C LEU A 465 22.58 2.79 19.82
N CYS A 466 22.26 4.08 19.84
CA CYS A 466 22.29 4.95 18.67
C CYS A 466 23.73 5.17 18.20
N ILE A 467 24.65 5.50 19.12
CA ILE A 467 26.08 5.72 18.84
C ILE A 467 26.70 4.49 18.16
N ASN A 468 26.42 3.30 18.70
CA ASN A 468 26.98 2.04 18.23
C ASN A 468 26.66 1.71 16.77
N CYS A 469 25.62 2.29 16.18
CA CYS A 469 25.25 2.07 14.78
C CYS A 469 25.55 3.27 13.88
N HIS A 470 25.32 4.48 14.37
CA HIS A 470 25.38 5.71 13.56
C HIS A 470 26.78 6.33 13.49
N GLU A 471 27.71 5.93 14.37
CA GLU A 471 29.11 6.40 14.33
C GLU A 471 30.10 5.32 13.90
N THR A 472 29.63 4.08 13.74
CA THR A 472 30.42 2.92 13.31
C THR A 472 30.19 2.53 11.84
N GLY A 473 29.37 3.30 11.12
CA GLY A 473 29.08 3.10 9.70
C GLY A 473 28.07 1.98 9.39
N VAL A 474 27.32 1.50 10.38
CA VAL A 474 26.23 0.53 10.19
C VAL A 474 24.96 1.23 9.70
N ALA A 475 24.64 2.40 10.27
CA ALA A 475 23.49 3.23 9.93
C ALA A 475 23.96 4.58 9.34
N PRO A 476 23.06 5.38 8.73
CA PRO A 476 23.41 6.71 8.22
C PRO A 476 24.10 7.57 9.29
N PRO A 477 25.17 8.31 8.95
CA PRO A 477 25.99 8.96 9.96
C PRO A 477 25.21 10.06 10.69
N LEU A 478 25.16 9.92 12.03
CA LEU A 478 24.58 10.88 12.96
C LEU A 478 25.49 11.02 14.20
N PRO A 479 25.74 12.27 14.64
CA PRO A 479 26.72 12.58 15.69
C PRO A 479 26.14 12.43 17.10
N PHE A 480 25.62 11.25 17.45
CA PHE A 480 24.95 11.05 18.75
C PHE A 480 25.85 11.26 19.98
N SER A 481 27.17 11.14 19.83
CA SER A 481 28.18 11.39 20.86
C SER A 481 28.55 12.87 21.03
N ASP A 482 28.17 13.73 20.07
CA ASP A 482 28.37 15.19 20.06
C ASP A 482 27.01 15.93 20.12
N PRO A 483 26.53 16.30 21.33
CA PRO A 483 25.25 16.96 21.51
C PRO A 483 25.14 18.33 20.84
N ALA A 484 26.24 19.05 20.69
CA ALA A 484 26.24 20.37 20.07
C ALA A 484 26.03 20.27 18.56
N GLU A 485 26.74 19.34 17.91
CA GLU A 485 26.56 19.07 16.48
C GLU A 485 25.21 18.38 16.21
N LEU A 486 24.78 17.46 17.09
CA LEU A 486 23.47 16.84 17.00
C LEU A 486 22.34 17.87 17.10
N ALA A 487 22.41 18.81 18.06
CA ALA A 487 21.39 19.85 18.24
C ALA A 487 21.18 20.69 16.98
N ARG A 488 22.27 21.03 16.25
CA ARG A 488 22.17 21.72 14.95
C ARG A 488 21.43 20.89 13.91
N GLN A 489 21.75 19.60 13.81
CA GLN A 489 21.14 18.72 12.82
C GLN A 489 19.66 18.41 13.11
N LEU A 490 19.28 18.28 14.40
CA LEU A 490 17.92 17.90 14.80
C LEU A 490 16.84 18.83 14.21
N ARG A 491 17.13 20.13 14.07
CA ARG A 491 16.19 21.12 13.53
C ARG A 491 16.32 21.34 12.02
N LEU A 492 17.54 21.26 11.50
CA LEU A 492 17.88 21.77 10.17
C LEU A 492 17.99 20.69 9.11
N ARG A 493 18.28 19.44 9.50
CA ARG A 493 18.49 18.35 8.55
C ARG A 493 17.14 17.82 8.06
N PRO A 494 16.85 17.90 6.74
CA PRO A 494 15.63 17.32 6.18
C PRO A 494 15.67 15.79 6.29
N ALA A 495 14.52 15.20 6.59
CA ALA A 495 14.31 13.76 6.65
C ALA A 495 12.97 13.38 5.99
N ALA A 496 12.69 12.08 5.88
CA ALA A 496 11.49 11.59 5.18
C ALA A 496 10.19 12.02 5.89
N HIS A 497 10.21 12.17 7.21
CA HIS A 497 9.06 12.54 8.03
C HIS A 497 9.15 13.97 8.61
N GLY A 498 9.88 14.87 7.96
CA GLY A 498 10.03 16.27 8.38
C GLY A 498 11.47 16.62 8.75
N THR A 499 11.69 17.06 9.98
CA THR A 499 13.06 17.30 10.50
C THR A 499 13.70 16.00 10.97
N LEU A 500 15.01 16.02 11.23
CA LEU A 500 15.69 14.87 11.84
C LEU A 500 15.09 14.50 13.21
N LEU A 501 14.60 15.48 13.99
CA LEU A 501 13.89 15.18 15.24
C LEU A 501 12.59 14.40 14.99
N ASP A 502 11.82 14.77 13.97
CA ASP A 502 10.57 14.11 13.62
C ASP A 502 10.83 12.69 13.11
N GLU A 503 11.88 12.50 12.32
CA GLU A 503 12.34 11.18 11.91
C GLU A 503 12.72 10.30 13.11
N ILE A 504 13.48 10.83 14.07
CA ILE A 504 13.87 10.08 15.27
C ILE A 504 12.64 9.68 16.10
N ARG A 505 11.68 10.60 16.29
CA ARG A 505 10.42 10.30 16.99
C ARG A 505 9.61 9.22 16.28
N PHE A 506 9.48 9.34 14.96
CA PHE A 506 8.82 8.32 14.15
C PHE A 506 9.49 6.97 14.36
N ARG A 507 10.81 6.88 14.21
CA ARG A 507 11.60 5.64 14.33
C ARG A 507 11.56 5.01 15.73
N LEU A 508 11.36 5.80 16.78
CA LEU A 508 11.19 5.30 18.15
C LEU A 508 9.74 4.88 18.45
N SER A 509 8.78 5.30 17.62
CA SER A 509 7.37 5.02 17.83
C SER A 509 6.96 3.64 17.30
N ALA A 510 5.87 3.09 17.86
CA ALA A 510 5.28 1.85 17.35
C ALA A 510 4.80 1.98 15.89
N ALA A 511 4.48 3.21 15.44
CA ALA A 511 4.04 3.50 14.08
C ALA A 511 5.13 3.24 13.02
N ALA A 512 6.41 3.22 13.41
CA ALA A 512 7.48 2.87 12.48
C ALA A 512 7.50 1.39 12.09
N GLY A 513 6.84 0.48 12.82
CA GLY A 513 6.83 -0.94 12.45
C GLY A 513 8.24 -1.51 12.27
N THR A 514 8.59 -2.01 11.08
CA THR A 514 9.96 -2.51 10.79
C THR A 514 11.00 -1.43 10.54
N GLN A 515 10.56 -0.19 10.38
CA GLN A 515 11.42 0.98 10.34
C GLN A 515 11.84 1.40 11.75
N HIS A 516 11.28 0.77 12.80
CA HIS A 516 11.60 1.06 14.18
C HIS A 516 13.10 0.90 14.46
N MET A 517 13.66 1.85 15.21
CA MET A 517 15.05 1.83 15.64
C MET A 517 15.13 1.84 17.17
N PRO A 518 16.09 1.10 17.76
CA PRO A 518 17.09 0.27 17.11
C PRO A 518 16.52 -1.04 16.51
N LEU A 519 17.01 -1.46 15.35
CA LEU A 519 16.52 -2.66 14.66
C LEU A 519 16.82 -3.93 15.46
N GLY A 520 15.80 -4.78 15.65
CA GLY A 520 15.94 -6.06 16.35
C GLY A 520 16.10 -5.95 17.87
N LEU A 521 15.95 -4.74 18.44
CA LEU A 521 15.94 -4.49 19.88
C LEU A 521 14.65 -3.77 20.26
N ASN A 522 14.00 -4.24 21.31
CA ASN A 522 12.85 -3.55 21.89
C ASN A 522 13.35 -2.64 23.02
N LEU A 523 13.25 -1.33 22.82
CA LEU A 523 13.45 -0.38 23.90
C LEU A 523 12.30 -0.50 24.91
N SER A 524 12.61 -0.35 26.20
CA SER A 524 11.55 -0.18 27.19
C SER A 524 10.82 1.15 26.95
N GLN A 525 9.56 1.24 27.37
CA GLN A 525 8.82 2.50 27.28
C GLN A 525 9.56 3.65 28.00
N ALA A 526 10.17 3.37 29.16
CA ALA A 526 10.96 4.34 29.92
C ALA A 526 12.21 4.81 29.17
N ASP A 527 12.91 3.92 28.47
CA ASP A 527 14.08 4.27 27.65
C ASP A 527 13.67 5.15 26.46
N ARG A 528 12.56 4.79 25.80
CA ARG A 528 12.01 5.58 24.69
C ARG A 528 11.67 7.00 25.13
N GLU A 529 10.89 7.15 26.19
CA GLU A 529 10.50 8.47 26.72
C GLU A 529 11.72 9.29 27.14
N THR A 530 12.76 8.63 27.66
CA THR A 530 14.01 9.29 28.07
C THR A 530 14.81 9.78 26.86
N LEU A 531 14.88 8.98 25.78
CA LEU A 531 15.48 9.39 24.51
C LEU A 531 14.72 10.54 23.85
N GLU A 532 13.39 10.43 23.76
CA GLU A 532 12.54 11.48 23.18
C GLU A 532 12.68 12.80 23.93
N ARG A 533 12.71 12.76 25.27
CA ARG A 533 12.91 13.94 26.11
C ARG A 533 14.30 14.54 25.92
N TYR A 534 15.34 13.70 25.83
CA TYR A 534 16.70 14.14 25.57
C TYR A 534 16.85 14.84 24.22
N PHE A 535 16.35 14.25 23.13
CA PHE A 535 16.43 14.86 21.80
C PHE A 535 15.57 16.12 21.70
N SER A 536 14.40 16.14 22.33
CA SER A 536 13.56 17.34 22.39
C SER A 536 14.27 18.47 23.13
N ALA A 537 14.90 18.18 24.27
CA ALA A 537 15.66 19.16 25.04
C ALA A 537 16.87 19.71 24.27
N LEU A 538 17.63 18.85 23.58
CA LEU A 538 18.71 19.28 22.68
C LEU A 538 18.18 20.15 21.53
N ALA A 539 17.03 19.76 20.97
CA ALA A 539 16.37 20.51 19.92
C ALA A 539 15.66 21.77 20.44
N THR A 540 15.67 22.09 21.73
CA THR A 540 15.15 23.38 22.26
C THR A 540 16.23 24.21 22.95
N ALA A 541 17.37 23.61 23.30
CA ALA A 541 18.51 24.35 23.83
C ALA A 541 18.97 25.38 22.78
N GLU A 542 18.90 26.66 23.12
CA GLU A 542 19.53 27.73 22.35
C GLU A 542 21.05 27.52 22.46
N ASN A 543 21.71 27.36 21.31
CA ASN A 543 23.16 27.52 21.19
C ASN A 543 23.44 28.91 20.67
#